data_AF-A0A0J0XJ21-F1
#
_entry.id   AF-A0A0J0XJ21-F1
#
_cell.length_a   1.000
_cell.length_b   1.000
_cell.length_c   1.000
_cell.angle_alpha   90.00
_cell.angle_beta   90.00
_cell.angle_gamma   90.00
#
_symmetry.space_group_name_H-M   'P 1'
#
loop_
_entity.id
_entity.type
_entity.pdbx_description
1 polymer ?
#
loop_
_entity_poly.entity_id
_entity_poly.type
_entity_poly.pdbx_seq_one_letter_code
_entity_poly.pdbx_strand_id
1 'polypeptide(L)'
;MPQQINDIKRFLEIARRKDAVAARIKKTVVQPKHKGPAITKAQKAAAKPHTVTKFKVRCSKYLYTLVLHDAEKAEKLKQSLPPGLKVDEIAKAAPKKK
;
A
#
# COMPACT_ATOMS: atom_id res chain seq x y z
N MET A 1 -8.47 11.10 -12.57
CA MET A 1 -8.43 10.98 -11.10
C MET A 1 -7.98 9.57 -10.70
N PRO A 2 -7.21 9.39 -9.62
CA PRO A 2 -6.83 8.06 -9.13
C PRO A 2 -8.05 7.25 -8.66
N GLN A 3 -7.97 5.91 -8.72
CA GLN A 3 -9.02 5.01 -8.25
C GLN A 3 -8.49 4.08 -7.16
N GLN A 4 -9.32 3.79 -6.16
CA GLN A 4 -9.05 2.78 -5.14
C GLN A 4 -9.73 1.47 -5.52
N ILE A 5 -9.02 0.37 -5.32
CA ILE A 5 -9.52 -1.00 -5.45
C ILE A 5 -9.47 -1.62 -4.05
N ASN A 6 -10.53 -2.32 -3.66
CA ASN A 6 -10.61 -3.01 -2.38
C ASN A 6 -10.33 -4.52 -2.52
N ASP A 7 -10.66 -5.12 -3.67
CA ASP A 7 -10.49 -6.56 -3.92
C ASP A 7 -9.13 -6.92 -4.52
N ILE A 8 -8.48 -7.93 -3.92
CA ILE A 8 -7.17 -8.42 -4.37
C ILE A 8 -7.25 -9.07 -5.76
N LYS A 9 -8.31 -9.84 -6.04
CA LYS A 9 -8.49 -10.52 -7.33
C LYS A 9 -8.57 -9.52 -8.48
N ARG A 10 -9.41 -8.49 -8.33
CA ARG A 10 -9.56 -7.38 -9.28
C ARG A 10 -8.25 -6.62 -9.47
N PHE A 11 -7.47 -6.43 -8.40
CA PHE A 11 -6.16 -5.79 -8.48
C PHE A 11 -5.17 -6.61 -9.34
N LEU A 12 -5.11 -7.93 -9.15
CA LEU A 12 -4.23 -8.82 -9.93
C LEU A 12 -4.66 -8.95 -11.40
N GLU A 13 -5.97 -8.90 -11.68
CA GLU A 13 -6.47 -8.79 -13.06
C GLU A 13 -5.98 -7.50 -13.72
N ILE A 14 -6.07 -6.37 -13.01
CA ILE A 14 -5.62 -5.07 -13.53
C ILE A 14 -4.10 -5.05 -13.74
N ALA A 15 -3.31 -5.63 -12.83
CA ALA A 15 -1.86 -5.71 -12.97
C ALA A 15 -1.42 -6.54 -14.19
N ARG A 16 -2.24 -7.50 -14.64
CA ARG A 16 -1.98 -8.35 -15.81
C ARG A 16 -2.46 -7.74 -17.13
N ARG A 17 -3.15 -6.61 -17.11
CA ARG A 17 -3.63 -5.97 -18.35
C ARG A 17 -2.45 -5.41 -19.15
N LYS A 18 -2.62 -5.39 -20.48
CA LYS A 18 -1.62 -4.87 -21.42
C LYS A 18 -1.31 -3.39 -21.24
N ASP A 19 -2.24 -2.62 -20.67
CA ASP A 19 -2.08 -1.18 -20.41
C ASP A 19 -1.43 -0.87 -19.06
N ALA A 20 -1.11 -1.87 -18.24
CA ALA A 20 -0.36 -1.68 -17.01
C ALA A 20 1.13 -1.50 -17.33
N VAL A 21 1.70 -0.37 -16.90
CA VAL A 21 3.06 0.04 -17.27
C VAL A 21 4.04 -0.10 -16.12
N ALA A 22 3.60 0.21 -14.89
CA ALA A 22 4.43 0.14 -13.70
C ALA A 22 3.59 -0.08 -12.44
N ALA A 23 4.16 -0.77 -11.46
CA ALA A 23 3.66 -0.84 -10.10
C ALA A 23 4.59 -0.08 -9.15
N ARG A 24 4.01 0.62 -8.18
CA ARG A 24 4.72 1.29 -7.10
C ARG A 24 4.21 0.74 -5.78
N ILE A 25 5.10 0.22 -4.96
CA ILE A 25 4.75 -0.31 -3.64
C ILE A 25 5.22 0.69 -2.60
N LYS A 26 4.28 1.21 -1.80
CA LYS A 26 4.58 2.15 -0.71
C LYS A 26 4.24 1.52 0.63
N LYS A 27 5.26 1.17 1.40
CA LYS A 27 5.12 0.76 2.81
C LYS A 27 5.07 1.98 3.70
N THR A 28 4.08 2.06 4.58
CA THR A 28 3.91 3.15 5.55
C THR A 28 3.66 2.55 6.91
N VAL A 29 4.59 2.75 7.84
CA VAL A 29 4.35 2.48 9.25
C VAL A 29 3.44 3.58 9.78
N VAL A 30 2.21 3.22 10.15
CA VAL A 30 1.25 4.15 10.72
C VAL A 30 1.30 3.95 12.23
N GLN A 31 1.83 4.95 12.92
CA GLN A 31 1.75 4.99 14.37
C GLN A 31 0.29 5.23 14.77
N PRO A 32 -0.19 4.60 15.86
CA PRO A 32 -1.50 4.89 16.41
C PRO A 32 -1.55 6.38 16.78
N LYS A 33 -2.27 7.19 16.00
CA LYS A 33 -2.45 8.61 16.31
C LYS A 33 -3.35 8.71 17.55
N HIS A 34 -2.80 9.20 18.66
CA HIS A 34 -3.63 9.75 19.74
C HIS A 34 -4.53 10.86 19.16
N LYS A 35 -5.84 10.66 19.18
CA LYS A 35 -6.82 11.72 18.91
C LYS A 35 -7.89 11.67 20.02
N GLY A 36 -7.87 12.68 20.89
CA GLY A 36 -8.92 12.96 21.88
C GLY A 36 -8.51 12.69 23.34
N PRO A 37 -8.97 13.53 24.31
CA PRO A 37 -8.67 13.32 25.72
C PRO A 37 -9.48 12.15 26.28
N ALA A 38 -8.88 11.39 27.18
CA ALA A 38 -9.46 10.29 27.96
C ALA A 38 -9.86 9.01 27.19
N ILE A 39 -8.85 8.28 26.70
CA ILE A 39 -8.94 6.82 26.59
C ILE A 39 -8.28 6.24 27.85
N THR A 40 -8.94 5.31 28.54
CA THR A 40 -8.43 4.68 29.77
C THR A 40 -7.05 4.05 29.52
N LYS A 41 -6.14 4.16 30.49
CA LYS A 41 -4.75 3.68 30.40
C LYS A 41 -4.61 2.21 29.94
N ALA A 42 -5.65 1.39 30.15
CA ALA A 42 -5.70 -0.02 29.75
C ALA A 42 -5.74 -0.25 28.22
N GLN A 43 -6.34 0.65 27.44
CA GLN A 43 -6.42 0.51 25.97
C GLN A 43 -5.16 1.02 25.25
N LYS A 44 -4.22 1.61 25.99
CA LYS A 44 -2.97 2.22 25.48
C LYS A 44 -1.86 1.20 25.21
N ALA A 45 -1.87 0.03 25.85
CA ALA A 45 -0.80 -0.96 25.77
C ALA A 45 -0.93 -1.95 24.58
N ALA A 46 -2.11 -2.06 23.97
CA ALA A 46 -2.35 -3.01 22.87
C ALA A 46 -2.15 -2.41 21.47
N ALA A 47 -1.84 -1.11 21.36
CA ALA A 47 -1.73 -0.41 20.08
C ALA A 47 -0.38 -0.68 19.40
N LYS A 48 -0.22 -1.89 18.85
CA LYS A 48 0.94 -2.24 18.02
C LYS A 48 1.00 -1.30 16.80
N PRO A 49 2.21 -0.86 16.38
CA PRO A 49 2.37 -0.13 15.13
C PRO A 49 1.87 -1.00 13.98
N HIS A 50 0.98 -0.47 13.15
CA HIS A 50 0.45 -1.21 12.00
C HIS A 50 1.13 -0.71 10.72
N THR A 51 1.60 -1.65 9.91
CA THR A 51 2.20 -1.35 8.61
C THR A 51 1.12 -1.39 7.54
N VAL A 52 0.89 -0.27 6.89
CA VAL A 52 -0.01 -0.17 5.73
C VAL A 52 0.82 -0.18 4.46
N THR A 53 0.59 -1.17 3.61
CA THR A 53 1.22 -1.26 2.29
C THR A 53 0.23 -0.84 1.22
N LYS A 54 0.62 0.12 0.37
CA LYS A 54 -0.18 0.57 -0.77
C LYS A 54 0.46 0.10 -2.06
N PHE A 55 -0.25 -0.74 -2.80
CA PHE A 55 0.13 -1.17 -4.14
C PHE A 55 -0.51 -0.24 -5.15
N LYS A 56 0.30 0.42 -5.96
CA LYS A 56 -0.17 1.42 -6.92
C LYS A 56 0.20 0.99 -8.34
N VAL A 57 -0.77 0.56 -9.14
CA VAL A 57 -0.53 0.19 -10.55
C VAL A 57 -0.89 1.38 -11.43
N ARG A 58 0.05 1.79 -12.29
CA ARG A 58 -0.16 2.79 -13.31
C ARG A 58 -0.64 2.11 -14.59
N CYS A 59 -1.86 2.45 -15.00
CA CYS A 59 -2.41 2.12 -16.31
C CYS A 59 -2.47 3.38 -17.19
N SER A 60 -2.96 3.24 -18.43
CA SER A 60 -3.09 4.37 -19.37
C SER A 60 -3.97 5.50 -18.80
N LYS A 61 -5.17 5.16 -18.33
CA LYS A 61 -6.17 6.15 -17.86
C LYS A 61 -6.06 6.49 -16.37
N TYR A 62 -5.79 5.48 -15.53
CA TYR A 62 -5.90 5.62 -14.08
C TYR A 62 -4.66 5.07 -13.35
N LEU A 63 -4.41 5.66 -12.18
CA LEU A 63 -3.59 5.04 -11.15
C LEU A 63 -4.52 4.28 -10.21
N TYR A 64 -4.37 2.97 -10.18
CA TYR A 64 -5.13 2.09 -9.32
C TYR A 64 -4.37 1.84 -8.03
N THR A 65 -5.06 1.91 -6.90
CA THR A 65 -4.45 1.81 -5.58
C THR A 65 -5.16 0.73 -4.76
N LEU A 66 -4.44 -0.31 -4.35
CA LEU A 66 -4.90 -1.26 -3.34
C LEU A 66 -4.19 -0.96 -2.02
N VAL A 67 -4.95 -0.88 -0.93
CA VAL A 67 -4.44 -0.63 0.42
C VAL A 67 -4.56 -1.92 1.21
N LEU A 68 -3.46 -2.38 1.82
CA LEU A 68 -3.42 -3.59 2.61
C LEU A 68 -2.81 -3.30 3.99
N HIS A 69 -3.49 -3.75 5.04
CA HIS A 69 -3.08 -3.54 6.44
C HIS A 69 -2.28 -4.72 7.01
N ASP A 70 -2.24 -5.83 6.29
CA ASP A 70 -1.57 -7.08 6.66
C ASP A 70 -0.21 -7.16 5.93
N ALA A 71 0.87 -7.24 6.70
CA ALA A 71 2.23 -7.25 6.18
C ALA A 71 2.57 -8.57 5.47
N GLU A 72 2.09 -9.71 5.97
CA GLU A 72 2.39 -11.02 5.38
C GLU A 72 1.70 -11.19 4.04
N LYS A 73 0.42 -10.78 3.96
CA LYS A 73 -0.32 -10.77 2.69
C LYS A 73 0.29 -9.78 1.69
N ALA A 74 0.87 -8.68 2.17
CA ALA A 74 1.54 -7.74 1.28
C ALA A 74 2.78 -8.35 0.61
N GLU A 75 3.61 -9.09 1.35
CA GLU A 75 4.78 -9.76 0.75
C GLU A 75 4.35 -10.85 -0.26
N LYS A 76 3.32 -11.63 0.05
CA LYS A 76 2.76 -12.62 -0.90
C LYS A 76 2.19 -11.96 -2.16
N LEU A 77 1.50 -10.82 -2.00
CA LEU A 77 0.94 -10.09 -3.13
C LEU A 77 2.03 -9.48 -4.02
N LYS A 78 3.12 -9.00 -3.43
CA LYS A 78 4.30 -8.51 -4.15
C LYS A 78 4.90 -9.60 -5.05
N GLN A 79 5.03 -10.83 -4.55
CA GLN A 79 5.50 -11.98 -5.32
C GLN A 79 4.54 -12.40 -6.44
N SER A 80 3.24 -12.13 -6.27
CA SER A 80 2.20 -12.47 -7.25
C SER A 80 2.08 -11.46 -8.40
N LEU A 81 2.84 -10.36 -8.37
CA LEU A 81 2.83 -9.39 -9.45
C LEU A 81 3.46 -9.97 -10.72
N PRO A 82 2.98 -9.59 -11.92
CA PRO A 82 3.54 -10.10 -13.16
C PRO A 82 5.02 -9.71 -13.30
N PRO A 83 5.94 -10.64 -13.63
CA PRO A 83 7.38 -10.36 -13.69
C PRO A 83 7.77 -9.36 -14.80
N GLY A 84 6.93 -9.21 -15.83
CA GLY A 84 7.12 -8.19 -16.88
C GLY A 84 6.72 -6.76 -16.46
N LEU A 85 6.13 -6.58 -15.28
CA LEU A 85 5.72 -5.27 -14.78
C LEU A 85 6.86 -4.63 -13.99
N LYS A 86 7.22 -3.39 -14.32
CA LYS A 86 8.24 -2.63 -13.59
C LYS A 86 7.74 -2.32 -12.17
N VAL A 87 8.40 -2.85 -11.13
CA VAL A 87 7.99 -2.66 -9.74
C VAL A 87 8.99 -1.77 -9.00
N ASP A 88 8.55 -0.57 -8.60
CA ASP A 88 9.33 0.36 -7.79
C ASP A 88 8.90 0.32 -6.31
N GLU A 89 9.81 0.02 -5.41
CA GLU A 89 9.56 0.12 -3.97
C GLU A 89 9.90 1.53 -3.45
N ILE A 90 8.87 2.26 -3.03
CA ILE A 90 9.01 3.62 -2.50
C ILE A 90 9.01 3.54 -0.98
N ALA A 91 10.20 3.45 -0.40
CA ALA A 91 10.40 3.82 1.00
C ALA A 91 10.17 5.33 1.16
N LYS A 92 9.69 5.78 2.32
CA LYS A 92 9.83 7.20 2.70
C LYS A 92 11.32 7.48 2.92
N ALA A 93 12.09 7.68 1.85
CA ALA A 93 13.37 8.37 1.96
C ALA A 93 13.07 9.80 2.43
N ALA A 94 13.87 10.32 3.37
CA ALA A 94 13.81 11.69 3.83
C ALA A 94 13.76 12.66 2.64
N PRO A 95 13.03 13.79 2.73
CA PRO A 95 12.96 14.74 1.62
C PRO A 95 14.38 15.15 1.26
N LYS A 96 14.81 14.88 0.01
CA LYS A 96 16.04 15.45 -0.53
C LYS A 96 15.83 16.97 -0.52
N LYS A 97 16.46 17.64 0.45
CA LYS A 97 16.55 19.11 0.48
C LYS A 97 17.19 19.52 -0.84
N LYS A 98 16.45 20.27 -1.64
CA LYS A 98 17.00 21.02 -2.76
C LYS A 98 17.46 22.37 -2.21
#